data_AF-K6X2H3-F1
#
_entry.id   AF-K6X2H3-F1
#
_cell.length_a   1.000
_cell.length_b   1.000
_cell.length_c   1.000
_cell.angle_alpha   90.00
_cell.angle_beta   90.00
_cell.angle_gamma   90.00
#
_symmetry.space_group_name_H-M   'P 1'
#
loop_
_entity.id
_entity.type
_entity.pdbx_description
1 polymer ?
#
loop_
_entity_poly.entity_id
_entity_poly.type
_entity_poly.pdbx_seq_one_letter_code
_entity_poly.pdbx_strand_id
1 'polypeptide(L)'
;MLVLAGNVALEDMGFKTAGFAFGRPDEWEPEEVYWGAESVWLGTNLRYSGERDLAKPMGATTMGLIYVNPEGPEGKPDPLAAAQDIRDTFGRMAMNDVETAALIIGGHTFGKTHGNGDADLIGPEPEASPLEQVGLGWTNPNGTGIGNDTVTSGLEVIWTHTPTKWDNSFLEILYGNEWELTTSPAGAYQWKPKDNGWANTAPMAQGDGKTHPSMLTTDLTMRMDRCLLVSKCEHARHWAASPCGEAVPVLSSGCWCRVDASSPAALTTGVVADSCVAPRPCPPRWVAAGLLPVPVPVSPVCGVSPRRARLIAALRSRSICRPQCSHT
;
A
#
# COMPACT_ATOMS: atom_id res chain seq x y z
N MET A 1 -12.04 -11.91 -15.12
CA MET A 1 -12.32 -10.57 -15.67
C MET A 1 -11.99 -9.45 -14.68
N LEU A 2 -12.46 -9.53 -13.43
CA LEU A 2 -12.33 -8.47 -12.41
C LEU A 2 -10.91 -7.89 -12.28
N VAL A 3 -9.91 -8.74 -12.07
CA VAL A 3 -8.50 -8.32 -11.96
C VAL A 3 -7.91 -7.75 -13.26
N LEU A 4 -8.38 -8.20 -14.44
CA LEU A 4 -7.94 -7.63 -15.72
C LEU A 4 -8.44 -6.19 -15.86
N ALA A 5 -9.67 -5.91 -15.44
CA ALA A 5 -10.21 -4.55 -15.48
C ALA A 5 -9.35 -3.59 -14.63
N GLY A 6 -8.88 -4.03 -13.46
CA GLY A 6 -7.92 -3.27 -12.65
C GLY A 6 -6.59 -3.02 -13.38
N ASN A 7 -6.01 -4.06 -14.00
CA ASN A 7 -4.78 -3.93 -14.77
C ASN A 7 -4.92 -2.96 -15.96
N VAL A 8 -6.03 -3.04 -16.69
CA VAL A 8 -6.34 -2.13 -17.81
C VAL A 8 -6.57 -0.70 -17.33
N ALA A 9 -7.25 -0.50 -16.19
CA ALA A 9 -7.45 0.83 -15.61
C ALA A 9 -6.11 1.49 -15.24
N LEU A 10 -5.18 0.73 -14.66
CA LEU A 10 -3.83 1.23 -14.39
C LEU A 10 -3.12 1.68 -15.69
N GLU A 11 -3.15 0.85 -16.74
CA GLU A 11 -2.54 1.18 -18.03
C GLU A 11 -3.18 2.41 -18.70
N ASP A 12 -4.51 2.52 -18.66
CA ASP A 12 -5.25 3.66 -19.22
C ASP A 12 -4.88 4.98 -18.52
N MET A 13 -4.70 4.93 -17.19
CA MET A 13 -4.28 6.10 -16.40
C MET A 13 -2.76 6.36 -16.46
N GLY A 14 -2.02 5.66 -17.31
CA GLY A 14 -0.60 5.91 -17.59
C GLY A 14 0.39 5.15 -16.70
N PHE A 15 -0.06 4.14 -15.95
CA PHE A 15 0.80 3.28 -15.16
C PHE A 15 1.17 2.00 -15.92
N LYS A 16 2.46 1.71 -16.06
CA LYS A 16 2.92 0.50 -16.74
C LYS A 16 2.90 -0.71 -15.81
N THR A 17 2.01 -1.65 -16.07
CA THR A 17 1.91 -2.92 -15.33
C THR A 17 3.05 -3.89 -15.69
N ALA A 18 3.35 -4.83 -14.79
CA ALA A 18 4.49 -5.74 -14.93
C ALA A 18 4.16 -6.88 -15.90
N GLY A 19 2.88 -7.25 -15.97
CA GLY A 19 2.34 -8.30 -16.80
C GLY A 19 0.98 -8.76 -16.27
N PHE A 20 0.29 -9.59 -17.04
CA PHE A 20 -1.00 -10.15 -16.66
C PHE A 20 -1.10 -11.62 -17.10
N ALA A 21 -1.71 -12.45 -16.25
CA ALA A 21 -1.97 -13.86 -16.54
C ALA A 21 -3.47 -14.18 -16.45
N PHE A 22 -3.98 -14.80 -17.52
CA PHE A 22 -5.30 -15.41 -17.56
C PHE A 22 -5.29 -16.81 -16.94
N GLY A 23 -6.47 -17.42 -16.79
CA GLY A 23 -6.59 -18.83 -16.40
C GLY A 23 -7.25 -19.08 -15.05
N ARG A 24 -7.79 -18.05 -14.37
CA ARG A 24 -8.68 -18.25 -13.23
C ARG A 24 -10.03 -18.74 -13.75
N PRO A 25 -10.46 -19.99 -13.46
CA PRO A 25 -11.81 -20.43 -13.77
C PRO A 25 -12.81 -19.71 -12.87
N ASP A 26 -14.04 -19.52 -13.35
CA ASP A 26 -15.14 -19.10 -12.50
C ASP A 26 -15.65 -20.30 -11.68
N GLU A 27 -16.17 -20.02 -10.49
CA GLU A 27 -16.85 -20.97 -9.61
C GLU A 27 -18.32 -20.58 -9.48
N TRP A 28 -19.19 -21.55 -9.18
CA TRP A 28 -20.65 -21.38 -9.24
C TRP A 28 -21.32 -21.29 -7.88
N GLU A 29 -20.57 -21.51 -6.81
CA GLU A 29 -21.01 -21.42 -5.42
C GLU A 29 -19.86 -20.86 -4.56
N PRO A 30 -20.14 -20.20 -3.43
CA PRO A 30 -19.10 -19.64 -2.58
C PRO A 30 -18.26 -20.72 -1.91
N GLU A 31 -16.96 -20.49 -1.80
CA GLU A 31 -16.10 -21.31 -0.95
C GLU A 31 -16.38 -21.05 0.53
N GLU A 32 -16.55 -22.12 1.31
CA GLU A 32 -16.75 -22.05 2.75
C GLU A 32 -15.43 -21.76 3.46
N VAL A 33 -15.12 -20.48 3.63
CA VAL A 33 -13.92 -19.98 4.30
C VAL A 33 -14.26 -19.49 5.71
N TYR A 34 -13.45 -19.89 6.70
CA TYR A 34 -13.58 -19.38 8.06
C TYR A 34 -13.03 -17.96 8.19
N TRP A 35 -13.91 -16.97 8.19
CA TRP A 35 -13.58 -15.54 8.27
C TRP A 35 -13.48 -14.95 9.68
N GLY A 36 -13.80 -15.74 10.70
CA GLY A 36 -13.80 -15.32 12.11
C GLY A 36 -15.00 -15.87 12.88
N ALA A 37 -14.98 -15.69 14.20
CA ALA A 37 -16.05 -16.15 15.09
C ALA A 37 -17.11 -15.08 15.35
N GLU A 38 -16.90 -13.85 14.89
CA GLU A 38 -17.82 -12.74 15.10
C GLU A 38 -19.15 -12.96 14.38
N SER A 39 -20.25 -12.73 15.09
CA SER A 39 -21.62 -12.82 14.55
C SER A 39 -22.19 -11.46 14.14
N VAL A 40 -21.40 -10.40 14.21
CA VAL A 40 -21.80 -9.02 13.87
C VAL A 40 -20.72 -8.41 12.98
N TRP A 41 -21.15 -7.72 11.92
CA TRP A 41 -20.26 -6.95 11.06
C TRP A 41 -19.45 -5.94 11.86
N LEU A 42 -18.20 -5.72 11.44
CA LEU A 42 -17.25 -4.84 12.11
C LEU A 42 -16.86 -5.26 13.54
N GLY A 43 -17.19 -6.48 13.96
CA GLY A 43 -16.72 -7.03 15.24
C GLY A 43 -15.22 -7.30 15.26
N THR A 44 -14.58 -7.00 16.39
CA THR A 44 -13.14 -7.22 16.67
C THR A 44 -12.90 -8.10 17.92
N ASN A 45 -13.95 -8.39 18.69
CA ASN A 45 -13.87 -8.91 20.06
C ASN A 45 -13.47 -10.40 20.16
N LEU A 46 -13.53 -11.17 19.09
CA LEU A 46 -13.29 -12.63 19.11
C LEU A 46 -12.05 -13.06 18.31
N ARG A 47 -11.35 -12.12 17.68
CA ARG A 47 -10.13 -12.37 16.90
C ARG A 47 -8.85 -11.91 17.56
N TYR A 48 -8.91 -11.18 18.66
CA TYR A 48 -7.73 -10.71 19.38
C TYR A 48 -7.56 -11.42 20.72
N SER A 49 -6.30 -11.64 21.09
CA SER A 49 -5.89 -12.14 22.42
C SER A 49 -4.65 -11.40 22.91
N GLY A 50 -4.31 -11.54 24.19
CA GLY A 50 -3.15 -10.85 24.77
C GLY A 50 -3.28 -9.33 24.69
N GLU A 51 -2.20 -8.65 24.31
CA GLU A 51 -2.21 -7.19 24.13
C GLU A 51 -2.85 -6.78 22.80
N ARG A 52 -2.47 -7.43 21.68
CA ARG A 52 -3.10 -7.25 20.36
C ARG A 52 -2.71 -8.37 19.38
N ASP A 53 -2.68 -9.62 19.84
CA ASP A 53 -2.31 -10.75 19.00
C ASP A 53 -3.52 -11.22 18.17
N LEU A 54 -3.50 -10.94 16.86
CA LEU A 54 -4.55 -11.36 15.94
C LEU A 54 -4.51 -12.88 15.74
N ALA A 55 -5.65 -13.54 15.96
CA ALA A 55 -5.81 -14.98 15.88
C ALA A 55 -5.44 -15.52 14.50
N LYS A 56 -4.77 -16.68 14.45
CA LYS A 56 -4.59 -17.42 13.19
C LYS A 56 -5.89 -18.17 12.87
N PRO A 57 -6.32 -18.28 11.60
CA PRO A 57 -5.65 -17.83 10.37
C PRO A 57 -6.07 -16.43 9.86
N MET A 58 -6.57 -15.54 10.73
CA MET A 58 -7.18 -14.27 10.28
C MET A 58 -6.17 -13.35 9.59
N GLY A 59 -6.56 -12.83 8.42
CA GLY A 59 -5.80 -11.84 7.64
C GLY A 59 -6.25 -10.39 7.84
N ALA A 60 -7.35 -10.14 8.58
CA ALA A 60 -7.93 -8.82 8.78
C ALA A 60 -8.24 -8.54 10.25
N THR A 61 -8.13 -7.27 10.65
CA THR A 61 -8.32 -6.83 12.05
C THR A 61 -9.79 -6.73 12.46
N THR A 62 -10.74 -6.87 11.54
CA THR A 62 -12.16 -6.60 11.79
C THR A 62 -13.04 -7.43 10.85
N MET A 63 -14.18 -7.93 11.35
CA MET A 63 -15.08 -8.75 10.53
C MET A 63 -15.64 -7.94 9.36
N GLY A 64 -15.45 -8.44 8.14
CA GLY A 64 -15.89 -7.78 6.91
C GLY A 64 -14.93 -6.74 6.32
N LEU A 65 -13.77 -6.49 6.94
CA LEU A 65 -12.72 -5.67 6.34
C LEU A 65 -11.68 -6.52 5.60
N ILE A 66 -11.02 -5.92 4.59
CA ILE A 66 -9.97 -6.60 3.81
C ILE A 66 -8.67 -6.73 4.61
N TYR A 67 -8.21 -5.64 5.25
CA TYR A 67 -6.99 -5.61 6.05
C TYR A 67 -7.23 -4.94 7.40
N VAL A 68 -7.37 -3.62 7.39
CA VAL A 68 -7.41 -2.76 8.58
C VAL A 68 -8.57 -1.79 8.51
N ASN A 69 -8.92 -1.19 9.65
CA ASN A 69 -9.85 -0.07 9.71
C ASN A 69 -9.18 1.21 9.17
N PRO A 70 -9.75 1.89 8.16
CA PRO A 70 -9.16 3.10 7.57
C PRO A 70 -9.07 4.30 8.53
N GLU A 71 -9.91 4.33 9.56
CA GLU A 71 -9.88 5.35 10.61
C GLU A 71 -8.84 5.04 11.69
N GLY A 72 -8.32 3.80 11.73
CA GLY A 72 -7.35 3.30 12.71
C GLY A 72 -7.94 2.28 13.69
N PRO A 73 -7.11 1.69 14.57
CA PRO A 73 -7.52 0.61 15.48
C PRO A 73 -8.74 0.95 16.33
N GLU A 74 -9.79 0.12 16.25
CA GLU A 74 -11.07 0.34 16.94
C GLU A 74 -11.70 1.73 16.66
N GLY A 75 -11.51 2.27 15.45
CA GLY A 75 -12.02 3.59 15.05
C GLY A 75 -11.26 4.77 15.67
N LYS A 76 -10.07 4.55 16.21
CA LYS A 76 -9.23 5.61 16.81
C LYS A 76 -8.21 6.11 15.78
N PRO A 77 -8.16 7.43 15.50
CA PRO A 77 -7.25 8.02 14.51
C PRO A 77 -5.82 8.15 15.00
N ASP A 78 -5.18 7.02 15.30
CA ASP A 78 -3.75 6.90 15.65
C ASP A 78 -2.98 6.23 14.50
N PRO A 79 -2.21 6.99 13.70
CA PRO A 79 -1.43 6.43 12.61
C PRO A 79 -0.33 5.46 13.06
N LEU A 80 0.30 5.67 14.23
CA LEU A 80 1.36 4.77 14.68
C LEU A 80 0.81 3.42 15.14
N ALA A 81 -0.37 3.43 15.77
CA ALA A 81 -1.09 2.20 16.08
C ALA A 81 -1.60 1.50 14.81
N ALA A 82 -2.16 2.26 13.85
CA ALA A 82 -2.61 1.73 12.56
C ALA A 82 -1.46 1.06 11.77
N ALA A 83 -0.24 1.57 11.86
CA ALA A 83 0.93 0.99 11.19
C ALA A 83 1.25 -0.44 11.66
N GLN A 84 0.97 -0.77 12.92
CA GLN A 84 1.17 -2.12 13.45
C GLN A 84 0.18 -3.09 12.85
N ASP A 85 -1.10 -2.70 12.81
CA ASP A 85 -2.18 -3.48 12.19
C ASP A 85 -1.93 -3.68 10.69
N ILE A 86 -1.49 -2.63 9.98
CA ILE A 86 -1.12 -2.70 8.56
C ILE A 86 -0.01 -3.73 8.36
N ARG A 87 1.06 -3.69 9.17
CA ARG A 87 2.18 -4.62 9.02
C ARG A 87 1.80 -6.06 9.31
N ASP A 88 1.01 -6.32 10.36
CA ASP A 88 0.59 -7.68 10.70
C ASP A 88 -0.31 -8.25 9.59
N THR A 89 -1.33 -7.50 9.17
CA THR A 89 -2.30 -7.98 8.17
C THR A 89 -1.69 -8.14 6.77
N PHE A 90 -0.92 -7.17 6.29
CA PHE A 90 -0.20 -7.32 5.02
C PHE A 90 0.86 -8.42 5.07
N GLY A 91 1.55 -8.60 6.20
CA GLY A 91 2.49 -9.70 6.41
C GLY A 91 1.82 -11.07 6.31
N ARG A 92 0.60 -11.20 6.84
CA ARG A 92 -0.23 -12.42 6.70
C ARG A 92 -0.74 -12.63 5.28
N MET A 93 -0.83 -11.57 4.48
CA MET A 93 -1.12 -11.62 3.04
C MET A 93 0.15 -11.55 2.18
N ALA A 94 1.29 -12.01 2.72
CA ALA A 94 2.55 -12.19 2.01
C ALA A 94 3.18 -10.91 1.40
N MET A 95 2.95 -9.76 2.03
CA MET A 95 3.56 -8.48 1.65
C MET A 95 4.49 -7.98 2.76
N ASN A 96 5.71 -7.62 2.40
CA ASN A 96 6.65 -6.97 3.33
C ASN A 96 6.45 -5.44 3.37
N ASP A 97 7.12 -4.73 4.29
CA ASP A 97 6.98 -3.28 4.48
C ASP A 97 7.09 -2.45 3.19
N VAL A 98 8.01 -2.79 2.28
CA VAL A 98 8.22 -2.05 1.02
C VAL A 98 7.08 -2.29 0.06
N GLU A 99 6.59 -3.52 -0.01
CA GLU A 99 5.49 -3.93 -0.90
C GLU A 99 4.17 -3.35 -0.40
N THR A 100 3.95 -3.37 0.91
CA THR A 100 2.82 -2.73 1.58
C THR A 100 2.78 -1.23 1.28
N ALA A 101 3.90 -0.53 1.46
CA ALA A 101 3.96 0.90 1.15
C ALA A 101 3.69 1.17 -0.34
N ALA A 102 4.30 0.40 -1.24
CA ALA A 102 4.10 0.56 -2.68
C ALA A 102 2.64 0.30 -3.09
N LEU A 103 1.96 -0.69 -2.51
CA LEU A 103 0.55 -0.97 -2.79
C LEU A 103 -0.37 0.15 -2.31
N ILE A 104 -0.17 0.65 -1.09
CA ILE A 104 -1.01 1.73 -0.53
C ILE A 104 -0.81 3.03 -1.32
N ILE A 105 0.45 3.44 -1.51
CA ILE A 105 0.79 4.66 -2.26
C ILE A 105 0.31 4.53 -3.71
N GLY A 106 0.60 3.39 -4.34
CA GLY A 106 0.23 3.14 -5.74
C GLY A 106 -1.28 3.13 -5.96
N GLY A 107 -2.03 2.47 -5.06
CA GLY A 107 -3.49 2.44 -5.11
C GLY A 107 -4.12 3.81 -4.87
N HIS A 108 -3.74 4.48 -3.78
CA HIS A 108 -4.30 5.79 -3.40
C HIS A 108 -3.76 6.96 -4.23
N THR A 109 -2.90 6.72 -5.23
CA THR A 109 -2.61 7.71 -6.27
C THR A 109 -3.86 7.98 -7.13
N PHE A 110 -4.79 7.02 -7.20
CA PHE A 110 -5.99 7.09 -8.00
C PHE A 110 -7.26 7.22 -7.17
N GLY A 111 -8.27 7.84 -7.77
CA GLY A 111 -9.65 7.85 -7.28
C GLY A 111 -9.87 8.65 -6.00
N LYS A 112 -10.88 8.23 -5.24
CA LYS A 112 -11.35 8.86 -4.00
C LYS A 112 -12.15 7.86 -3.16
N THR A 113 -12.38 8.18 -1.89
CA THR A 113 -13.39 7.52 -1.05
C THR A 113 -14.76 8.19 -1.19
N HIS A 114 -15.82 7.61 -0.64
CA HIS A 114 -17.19 8.16 -0.74
C HIS A 114 -17.92 8.14 0.62
N GLY A 115 -18.36 9.31 1.06
CA GLY A 115 -18.96 9.55 2.37
C GLY A 115 -19.74 10.87 2.43
N ASN A 116 -20.27 11.33 1.30
CA ASN A 116 -21.03 12.58 1.22
C ASN A 116 -22.51 12.37 1.56
N GLY A 117 -22.79 12.01 2.81
CA GLY A 117 -24.15 11.77 3.29
C GLY A 117 -24.17 11.04 4.63
N ASP A 118 -25.37 10.62 5.05
CA ASP A 118 -25.55 9.84 6.26
C ASP A 118 -25.41 8.35 5.95
N ALA A 119 -24.42 7.69 6.57
CA ALA A 119 -24.17 6.27 6.40
C ALA A 119 -25.29 5.39 7.00
N ASP A 120 -26.02 5.90 8.00
CA ASP A 120 -27.12 5.16 8.65
C ASP A 120 -28.36 5.04 7.76
N LEU A 121 -28.45 5.85 6.70
CA LEU A 121 -29.55 5.83 5.74
C LEU A 121 -29.32 4.85 4.58
N ILE A 122 -28.14 4.25 4.48
CA ILE A 122 -27.80 3.34 3.39
C ILE A 122 -28.57 2.03 3.57
N GLY A 123 -29.21 1.58 2.49
CA GLY A 123 -29.98 0.34 2.46
C GLY A 123 -29.13 -0.91 2.70
N PRO A 124 -29.78 -2.07 2.84
CA PRO A 124 -29.10 -3.34 3.12
C PRO A 124 -28.08 -3.72 2.05
N GLU A 125 -27.10 -4.53 2.45
CA GLU A 125 -26.13 -5.17 1.56
C GLU A 125 -26.79 -6.11 0.53
N PRO A 126 -26.09 -6.50 -0.56
CA PRO A 126 -26.68 -7.26 -1.66
C PRO A 126 -27.46 -8.51 -1.25
N GLU A 127 -26.96 -9.29 -0.29
CA GLU A 127 -27.61 -10.53 0.18
C GLU A 127 -28.91 -10.30 0.96
N ALA A 128 -29.11 -9.11 1.52
CA ALA A 128 -30.31 -8.72 2.25
C ALA A 128 -31.17 -7.71 1.47
N SER A 129 -30.80 -7.41 0.22
CA SER A 129 -31.46 -6.43 -0.63
C SER A 129 -32.76 -6.95 -1.23
N PRO A 130 -33.78 -6.10 -1.46
CA PRO A 130 -35.00 -6.50 -2.15
C PRO A 130 -34.74 -7.04 -3.57
N LEU A 131 -35.54 -8.01 -4.02
CA LEU A 131 -35.34 -8.69 -5.31
C LEU A 131 -35.38 -7.74 -6.52
N GLU A 132 -36.14 -6.65 -6.44
CA GLU A 132 -36.21 -5.61 -7.48
C GLU A 132 -34.88 -4.89 -7.71
N GLN A 133 -33.93 -4.98 -6.77
CA GLN A 133 -32.57 -4.46 -6.91
C GLN A 133 -31.65 -5.39 -7.71
N VAL A 134 -32.13 -6.57 -8.14
CA VAL A 134 -31.47 -7.48 -9.08
C VAL A 134 -29.99 -7.75 -8.75
N GLY A 135 -29.71 -8.05 -7.48
CA GLY A 135 -28.38 -8.40 -6.98
C GLY A 135 -27.51 -7.19 -6.60
N LEU A 136 -28.05 -5.97 -6.65
CA LEU A 136 -27.43 -4.77 -6.10
C LEU A 136 -27.90 -4.52 -4.66
N GLY A 137 -27.04 -3.91 -3.84
CA GLY A 137 -27.32 -3.49 -2.47
C GLY A 137 -26.88 -2.06 -2.21
N TRP A 138 -26.90 -1.66 -0.94
CA TRP A 138 -26.46 -0.35 -0.47
C TRP A 138 -27.16 0.82 -1.18
N THR A 139 -28.47 0.69 -1.40
CA THR A 139 -29.26 1.76 -2.02
C THR A 139 -29.19 3.02 -1.15
N ASN A 140 -28.76 4.13 -1.75
CA ASN A 140 -28.63 5.39 -1.05
C ASN A 140 -29.87 6.28 -1.32
N PRO A 141 -30.68 6.61 -0.30
CA PRO A 141 -31.88 7.43 -0.48
C PRO A 141 -31.58 8.94 -0.54
N ASN A 142 -30.34 9.36 -0.26
CA ASN A 142 -29.98 10.77 -0.18
C ASN A 142 -29.70 11.37 -1.57
N GLY A 143 -30.36 12.47 -1.90
CA GLY A 143 -30.16 13.19 -3.15
C GLY A 143 -30.41 12.30 -4.37
N THR A 144 -29.41 12.19 -5.25
CA THR A 144 -29.42 11.28 -6.40
C THR A 144 -29.00 9.85 -6.06
N GLY A 145 -28.42 9.63 -4.87
CA GLY A 145 -27.89 8.34 -4.42
C GLY A 145 -26.56 7.93 -5.07
N ILE A 146 -26.11 8.65 -6.09
CA ILE A 146 -24.93 8.34 -6.91
C ILE A 146 -24.12 9.62 -7.20
N GLY A 147 -22.95 9.47 -7.86
CA GLY A 147 -22.11 10.62 -8.22
C GLY A 147 -21.65 11.39 -6.98
N ASN A 148 -21.95 12.69 -6.93
CA ASN A 148 -21.57 13.54 -5.81
C ASN A 148 -22.28 13.16 -4.49
N ASP A 149 -23.41 12.43 -4.53
CA ASP A 149 -24.15 12.03 -3.33
C ASP A 149 -23.75 10.62 -2.85
N THR A 150 -22.75 9.99 -3.46
CA THR A 150 -22.34 8.61 -3.16
C THR A 150 -21.82 8.47 -1.73
N VAL A 151 -22.24 7.40 -1.06
CA VAL A 151 -21.69 6.96 0.23
C VAL A 151 -21.27 5.50 0.09
N THR A 152 -20.06 5.17 0.55
CA THR A 152 -19.52 3.80 0.54
C THR A 152 -18.82 3.51 1.85
N SER A 153 -17.68 4.15 2.11
CA SER A 153 -16.94 3.95 3.36
C SER A 153 -17.34 4.92 4.46
N GLY A 154 -18.10 5.97 4.13
CA GLY A 154 -18.36 7.09 5.03
C GLY A 154 -17.21 8.11 5.09
N LEU A 155 -16.05 7.82 4.51
CA LEU A 155 -14.94 8.76 4.37
C LEU A 155 -15.08 9.56 3.07
N GLU A 156 -14.70 10.84 3.06
CA GLU A 156 -14.78 11.69 1.87
C GLU A 156 -13.39 12.31 1.58
N VAL A 157 -12.49 11.47 1.06
CA VAL A 157 -11.09 11.77 0.81
C VAL A 157 -10.78 11.68 -0.68
N ILE A 158 -10.15 12.73 -1.22
CA ILE A 158 -9.50 12.74 -2.53
C ILE A 158 -8.01 12.91 -2.25
N TRP A 159 -7.18 11.95 -2.63
CA TRP A 159 -5.77 11.97 -2.26
C TRP A 159 -4.93 12.90 -3.12
N THR A 160 -5.20 12.92 -4.43
CA THR A 160 -4.37 13.59 -5.43
C THR A 160 -5.14 14.69 -6.17
N HIS A 161 -4.42 15.63 -6.78
CA HIS A 161 -5.02 16.63 -7.67
C HIS A 161 -5.19 16.12 -9.11
N THR A 162 -4.78 14.86 -9.36
CA THR A 162 -4.84 14.14 -10.63
C THR A 162 -5.42 12.73 -10.44
N PRO A 163 -6.66 12.56 -9.93
CA PRO A 163 -7.17 11.25 -9.46
C PRO A 163 -7.27 10.15 -10.52
N THR A 164 -7.19 10.50 -11.81
CA THR A 164 -7.28 9.55 -12.93
C THR A 164 -6.00 9.49 -13.74
N LYS A 165 -4.85 9.79 -13.12
CA LYS A 165 -3.54 9.78 -13.78
C LYS A 165 -2.46 9.34 -12.81
N TRP A 166 -1.56 8.51 -13.29
CA TRP A 166 -0.36 8.15 -12.57
C TRP A 166 0.65 9.30 -12.52
N ASP A 167 1.03 9.71 -11.32
CA ASP A 167 2.15 10.58 -11.01
C ASP A 167 2.53 10.46 -9.53
N ASN A 168 3.44 11.30 -9.03
CA ASN A 168 3.90 11.27 -7.63
C ASN A 168 3.06 12.14 -6.67
N SER A 169 1.89 12.64 -7.10
CA SER A 169 1.10 13.61 -6.33
C SER A 169 0.73 13.12 -4.94
N PHE A 170 0.46 11.82 -4.75
CA PHE A 170 0.15 11.26 -3.43
C PHE A 170 1.26 11.56 -2.42
N LEU A 171 2.52 11.25 -2.79
CA LEU A 171 3.68 11.46 -1.92
C LEU A 171 4.01 12.94 -1.75
N GLU A 172 3.92 13.72 -2.83
CA GLU A 172 4.13 15.17 -2.80
C GLU A 172 3.16 15.85 -1.83
N ILE A 173 1.88 15.47 -1.87
CA ILE A 173 0.85 16.00 -0.98
C ILE A 173 1.06 15.48 0.45
N LEU A 174 1.30 14.17 0.64
CA LEU A 174 1.49 13.57 1.96
C LEU A 174 2.65 14.21 2.74
N TYR A 175 3.78 14.43 2.09
CA TYR A 175 4.98 14.99 2.72
C TYR A 175 5.05 16.52 2.65
N GLY A 176 4.38 17.15 1.68
CA GLY A 176 4.38 18.61 1.50
C GLY A 176 3.45 19.37 2.45
N ASN A 177 2.64 18.68 3.25
CA ASN A 177 1.65 19.30 4.14
C ASN A 177 1.81 18.86 5.58
N GLU A 178 1.49 19.72 6.55
CA GLU A 178 1.14 19.24 7.89
C GLU A 178 -0.34 18.86 7.93
N TRP A 179 -0.69 17.87 8.74
CA TRP A 179 -2.03 17.27 8.75
C TRP A 179 -2.76 17.58 10.05
N GLU A 180 -4.06 17.89 9.96
CA GLU A 180 -4.96 18.01 11.09
C GLU A 180 -6.17 17.09 10.95
N LEU A 181 -6.60 16.54 12.09
CA LEU A 181 -7.76 15.67 12.17
C LEU A 181 -9.03 16.45 11.88
N THR A 182 -9.89 15.88 11.06
CA THR A 182 -11.21 16.40 10.71
C THR A 182 -12.19 15.23 10.55
N THR A 183 -13.44 15.54 10.25
CA THR A 183 -14.50 14.54 10.06
C THR A 183 -15.12 14.69 8.68
N SER A 184 -15.47 13.56 8.07
CA SER A 184 -16.25 13.53 6.83
C SER A 184 -17.66 14.08 7.07
N PRO A 185 -18.45 14.33 6.00
CA PRO A 185 -19.88 14.60 6.13
C PRO A 185 -20.66 13.50 6.87
N ALA A 186 -20.23 12.24 6.74
CA ALA A 186 -20.78 11.09 7.46
C ALA A 186 -20.22 10.91 8.89
N GLY A 187 -19.34 11.81 9.37
CA GLY A 187 -18.77 11.75 10.71
C GLY A 187 -17.53 10.86 10.89
N ALA A 188 -16.99 10.27 9.82
CA ALA A 188 -15.79 9.43 9.89
C ALA A 188 -14.51 10.27 10.04
N TYR A 189 -13.53 9.78 10.80
CA TYR A 189 -12.25 10.46 11.01
C TYR A 189 -11.37 10.43 9.75
N GLN A 190 -10.95 11.61 9.31
CA GLN A 190 -10.02 11.78 8.20
C GLN A 190 -9.10 12.98 8.44
N TRP A 191 -8.13 13.20 7.56
CA TRP A 191 -7.10 14.21 7.74
C TRP A 191 -7.10 15.18 6.57
N LYS A 192 -7.01 16.48 6.88
CA LYS A 192 -6.87 17.53 5.87
C LYS A 192 -5.56 18.32 6.08
N PRO A 193 -5.03 18.97 5.04
CA PRO A 193 -3.89 19.85 5.18
C PRO A 193 -4.20 21.02 6.13
N LYS A 194 -3.27 21.33 7.02
CA LYS A 194 -3.30 22.56 7.84
C LYS A 194 -3.19 23.80 6.94
N ASP A 195 -3.60 24.94 7.48
CA ASP A 195 -3.42 26.27 6.88
C ASP A 195 -3.97 26.39 5.45
N ASN A 196 -5.02 25.62 5.11
CA ASN A 196 -5.60 25.53 3.78
C ASN A 196 -4.59 25.10 2.68
N GLY A 197 -3.62 24.26 3.04
CA GLY A 197 -2.69 23.65 2.09
C GLY A 197 -3.44 22.99 0.93
N TRP A 198 -3.02 23.28 -0.30
CA TRP A 198 -3.62 22.72 -1.52
C TRP A 198 -5.13 22.98 -1.69
N ALA A 199 -5.67 24.05 -1.10
CA ALA A 199 -7.06 24.44 -1.33
C ALA A 199 -7.36 24.68 -2.83
N ASN A 200 -8.53 24.22 -3.27
CA ASN A 200 -9.01 24.34 -4.66
C ASN A 200 -8.09 23.70 -5.72
N THR A 201 -7.37 22.64 -5.36
CA THR A 201 -6.48 21.91 -6.29
C THR A 201 -7.06 20.58 -6.73
N ALA A 202 -7.74 19.85 -5.84
CA ALA A 202 -8.32 18.55 -6.15
C ALA A 202 -9.66 18.72 -6.88
N PRO A 203 -9.88 18.11 -8.06
CA PRO A 203 -11.14 18.22 -8.77
C PRO A 203 -12.26 17.45 -8.04
N MET A 204 -13.48 18.00 -8.06
CA MET A 204 -14.68 17.23 -7.71
C MET A 204 -14.92 16.13 -8.75
N ALA A 205 -15.52 15.02 -8.33
CA ALA A 205 -15.76 13.88 -9.22
C ALA A 205 -16.78 14.20 -10.32
N GLN A 206 -17.76 15.08 -10.03
CA GLN A 206 -18.72 15.57 -11.01
C GLN A 206 -18.75 17.10 -11.03
N GLY A 207 -18.87 17.66 -12.24
CA GLY A 207 -18.85 19.11 -12.50
C GLY A 207 -17.43 19.69 -12.49
N ASP A 208 -17.35 21.03 -12.50
CA ASP A 208 -16.09 21.76 -12.63
C ASP A 208 -15.54 22.27 -11.28
N GLY A 209 -16.16 21.84 -10.17
CA GLY A 209 -15.79 22.24 -8.82
C GLY A 209 -14.42 21.69 -8.42
N LYS A 210 -13.80 22.34 -7.43
CA LYS A 210 -12.55 21.89 -6.81
C LYS A 210 -12.62 21.99 -5.30
N THR A 211 -11.82 21.16 -4.64
CA THR A 211 -11.66 21.09 -3.18
C THR A 211 -10.17 20.95 -2.83
N HIS A 212 -9.87 20.55 -1.60
CA HIS A 212 -8.53 20.22 -1.14
C HIS A 212 -8.31 18.69 -1.13
N PRO A 213 -7.05 18.22 -1.30
CA PRO A 213 -6.74 16.84 -1.03
C PRO A 213 -6.89 16.53 0.46
N SER A 214 -7.07 15.26 0.79
CA SER A 214 -7.19 14.74 2.15
C SER A 214 -6.50 13.37 2.26
N MET A 215 -6.36 12.84 3.48
CA MET A 215 -5.71 11.56 3.75
C MET A 215 -6.48 10.75 4.79
N LEU A 216 -6.35 9.43 4.76
CA LEU A 216 -6.84 8.52 5.78
C LEU A 216 -5.84 8.41 6.94
N THR A 217 -6.28 7.96 8.11
CA THR A 217 -5.35 7.64 9.22
C THR A 217 -4.29 6.62 8.77
N THR A 218 -4.70 5.64 7.96
CA THR A 218 -3.81 4.62 7.38
C THR A 218 -2.78 5.20 6.40
N ASP A 219 -3.06 6.32 5.73
CA ASP A 219 -2.11 6.96 4.81
C ASP A 219 -0.99 7.67 5.58
N LEU A 220 -1.32 8.33 6.71
CA LEU A 220 -0.33 9.02 7.54
C LEU A 220 0.73 8.07 8.10
N THR A 221 0.44 6.76 8.16
CA THR A 221 1.40 5.74 8.59
C THR A 221 2.65 5.71 7.71
N MET A 222 2.50 5.96 6.39
CA MET A 222 3.60 6.03 5.42
C MET A 222 4.55 7.21 5.67
N ARG A 223 4.13 8.16 6.52
CA ARG A 223 4.89 9.34 6.95
C ARG A 223 5.31 9.29 8.43
N MET A 224 4.62 8.53 9.27
CA MET A 224 4.85 8.55 10.73
C MET A 224 5.59 7.32 11.24
N ASP A 225 5.27 6.12 10.73
CA ASP A 225 5.93 4.89 11.15
C ASP A 225 7.29 4.77 10.49
N ARG A 226 8.33 4.43 11.27
CA ARG A 226 9.73 4.43 10.78
C ARG A 226 10.00 3.41 9.66
N CYS A 227 9.31 2.28 9.67
CA CYS A 227 9.56 1.17 8.74
C CYS A 227 8.72 1.30 7.47
N LEU A 228 7.50 1.85 7.56
CA LEU A 228 6.69 2.26 6.42
C LEU A 228 7.12 3.64 5.89
N LEU A 229 8.00 4.34 6.62
CA LEU A 229 8.52 5.64 6.25
C LEU A 229 9.25 5.59 4.92
N VAL A 230 8.63 6.22 3.93
CA VAL A 230 9.26 6.44 2.63
C VAL A 230 10.58 7.21 2.82
N SER A 231 10.66 8.20 3.72
CA SER A 231 11.91 8.96 3.91
C SER A 231 13.04 8.30 4.74
N LYS A 232 12.92 7.06 5.25
CA LYS A 232 14.03 6.41 6.02
C LYS A 232 14.38 5.00 5.60
N CYS A 233 13.53 4.27 4.88
CA CYS A 233 14.00 3.11 4.16
C CYS A 233 15.06 3.57 3.15
N GLU A 234 16.23 2.93 3.15
CA GLU A 234 17.34 3.22 2.23
C GLU A 234 16.88 3.21 0.75
N HIS A 235 15.77 2.52 0.47
CA HIS A 235 15.08 2.45 -0.82
C HIS A 235 14.12 3.60 -1.12
N ALA A 236 13.61 4.32 -0.12
CA ALA A 236 12.44 5.17 -0.30
C ALA A 236 12.75 6.69 -0.14
N ARG A 237 13.90 7.09 0.45
CA ARG A 237 14.48 8.43 0.15
C ARG A 237 14.75 8.59 -1.35
N HIS A 238 14.95 7.47 -2.03
CA HIS A 238 15.03 7.41 -3.48
C HIS A 238 13.69 7.76 -4.16
N TRP A 239 12.54 7.56 -3.52
CA TRP A 239 11.24 7.77 -4.17
C TRP A 239 10.83 9.25 -4.19
N ALA A 240 11.10 9.98 -3.10
CA ALA A 240 10.78 11.40 -2.99
C ALA A 240 11.89 12.33 -3.54
N ALA A 241 13.15 11.88 -3.58
CA ALA A 241 14.30 12.73 -3.95
C ALA A 241 15.13 12.24 -5.15
N SER A 242 14.78 11.14 -5.81
CA SER A 242 15.52 10.75 -7.02
C SER A 242 15.03 11.49 -8.26
N PRO A 243 15.96 11.89 -9.15
CA PRO A 243 15.66 12.18 -10.56
C PRO A 243 15.06 10.95 -11.29
N CYS A 244 15.16 9.77 -10.67
CA CYS A 244 14.57 8.51 -11.10
C CYS A 244 13.21 8.29 -10.40
N GLY A 245 12.14 8.89 -10.90
CA GLY A 245 10.76 8.54 -10.55
C GLY A 245 10.35 7.11 -10.98
N GLU A 246 11.30 6.19 -11.17
CA GLU A 246 11.11 4.86 -11.75
C GLU A 246 10.96 3.75 -10.69
N ALA A 247 11.38 3.96 -9.44
CA ALA A 247 11.37 2.91 -8.41
C ALA A 247 9.97 2.62 -7.84
N VAL A 248 9.16 3.65 -7.57
CA VAL A 248 7.76 3.47 -7.12
C VAL A 248 6.93 2.78 -8.19
N PRO A 249 6.97 3.20 -9.48
CA PRO A 249 6.24 2.49 -10.52
C PRO A 249 6.64 1.02 -10.62
N VAL A 250 7.95 0.72 -10.64
CA VAL A 250 8.43 -0.66 -10.80
C VAL A 250 8.04 -1.55 -9.62
N LEU A 251 8.15 -1.06 -8.39
CA LEU A 251 7.76 -1.82 -7.20
C LEU A 251 6.25 -1.98 -7.11
N SER A 252 5.49 -0.92 -7.31
CA SER A 252 4.01 -0.99 -7.31
C SER A 252 3.51 -1.96 -8.37
N SER A 253 4.18 -1.99 -9.53
CA SER A 253 3.82 -2.84 -10.67
C SER A 253 4.11 -4.32 -10.39
N GLY A 254 5.24 -4.63 -9.77
CA GLY A 254 5.56 -5.99 -9.32
C GLY A 254 4.68 -6.46 -8.15
N CYS A 255 4.35 -5.57 -7.22
CA CYS A 255 3.47 -5.88 -6.09
C CYS A 255 2.04 -6.14 -6.57
N TRP A 256 1.52 -5.32 -7.48
CA TRP A 256 0.23 -5.52 -8.11
C TRP A 256 0.15 -6.89 -8.82
N CYS A 257 1.15 -7.21 -9.64
CA CYS A 257 1.27 -8.52 -10.29
C CYS A 257 1.23 -9.67 -9.28
N ARG A 258 1.91 -9.52 -8.14
CA ARG A 258 1.90 -10.53 -7.08
C ARG A 258 0.55 -10.64 -6.37
N VAL A 259 -0.11 -9.52 -6.04
CA VAL A 259 -1.47 -9.53 -5.48
C VAL A 259 -2.38 -10.36 -6.39
N ASP A 260 -2.39 -10.03 -7.68
CA ASP A 260 -3.19 -10.74 -8.66
C ASP A 260 -2.81 -12.23 -8.74
N ALA A 261 -1.52 -12.55 -8.82
CA ALA A 261 -1.04 -13.91 -9.08
C ALA A 261 -0.83 -14.80 -7.83
N SER A 262 -1.10 -14.32 -6.62
CA SER A 262 -0.71 -14.99 -5.37
C SER A 262 -1.51 -16.26 -5.04
N SER A 263 -2.68 -16.48 -5.66
CA SER A 263 -3.50 -17.66 -5.39
C SER A 263 -2.95 -18.95 -6.06
N PRO A 264 -3.09 -20.13 -5.42
CA PRO A 264 -2.53 -21.40 -5.92
C PRO A 264 -2.94 -21.77 -7.36
N ALA A 265 -4.13 -21.35 -7.79
CA ALA A 265 -4.64 -21.59 -9.15
C ALA A 265 -3.76 -20.93 -10.23
N ALA A 266 -3.12 -19.79 -9.95
CA ALA A 266 -2.32 -19.05 -10.91
C ALA A 266 -0.92 -19.67 -11.18
N LEU A 267 -0.41 -20.49 -10.25
CA LEU A 267 0.98 -20.98 -10.31
C LEU A 267 1.16 -22.35 -10.96
N THR A 268 0.07 -22.99 -11.41
CA THR A 268 0.09 -24.34 -11.99
C THR A 268 0.80 -24.45 -13.36
N THR A 269 1.15 -23.32 -13.99
CA THR A 269 1.82 -23.31 -15.30
C THR A 269 3.32 -22.97 -15.26
N GLY A 270 3.92 -22.69 -14.10
CA GLY A 270 5.37 -22.43 -13.99
C GLY A 270 5.90 -21.18 -14.72
N VAL A 271 5.06 -20.46 -15.47
CA VAL A 271 5.43 -19.25 -16.23
C VAL A 271 5.23 -17.96 -15.41
N VAL A 272 4.36 -17.97 -14.40
CA VAL A 272 3.87 -16.76 -13.73
C VAL A 272 4.85 -16.17 -12.70
N ALA A 273 5.64 -17.02 -12.05
CA ALA A 273 6.56 -16.59 -10.99
C ALA A 273 7.68 -15.68 -11.51
N ASP A 274 8.20 -15.91 -12.73
CA ASP A 274 9.31 -15.13 -13.29
C ASP A 274 8.86 -13.75 -13.84
N SER A 275 7.60 -13.61 -14.24
CA SER A 275 7.04 -12.36 -14.77
C SER A 275 6.69 -11.30 -13.71
N CYS A 276 6.53 -11.68 -12.43
CA CYS A 276 6.17 -10.75 -11.34
C CYS A 276 7.36 -10.34 -10.46
N VAL A 277 8.61 -10.71 -10.81
CA VAL A 277 9.80 -10.31 -10.04
C VAL A 277 10.21 -8.89 -10.42
N ALA A 278 10.14 -7.95 -9.47
CA ALA A 278 10.69 -6.61 -9.65
C ALA A 278 12.21 -6.72 -9.96
N PRO A 279 12.72 -6.02 -11.00
CA PRO A 279 14.15 -6.03 -11.30
C PRO A 279 14.95 -5.54 -10.09
N ARG A 280 16.07 -6.21 -9.81
CA ARG A 280 16.99 -5.77 -8.74
C ARG A 280 17.45 -4.34 -9.05
N PRO A 281 17.48 -3.43 -8.06
CA PRO A 281 17.98 -2.09 -8.28
C PRO A 281 19.42 -2.15 -8.81
N CYS A 282 19.74 -1.27 -9.77
CA CYS A 282 21.08 -1.13 -10.34
C CYS A 282 22.14 -1.07 -9.22
N PRO A 283 23.26 -1.80 -9.34
CA PRO A 283 24.34 -1.66 -8.37
C PRO A 283 24.88 -0.23 -8.42
N PRO A 284 25.23 0.39 -7.28
CA PRO A 284 25.72 1.76 -7.25
C PRO A 284 27.02 1.85 -8.06
N ARG A 285 26.95 2.56 -9.20
CA ARG A 285 28.15 3.06 -9.88
C ARG A 285 28.71 4.19 -9.03
N TRP A 286 29.71 3.88 -8.23
CA TRP A 286 30.52 4.87 -7.55
C TRP A 286 31.26 5.73 -8.59
N VAL A 287 30.75 6.92 -8.86
CA VAL A 287 31.56 7.98 -9.49
C VAL A 287 32.38 8.59 -8.34
N ALA A 288 33.61 8.11 -8.18
CA ALA A 288 34.56 8.72 -7.27
C ALA A 288 34.88 10.14 -7.78
N ALA A 289 34.40 11.14 -7.05
CA ALA A 289 34.80 12.53 -7.24
C ALA A 289 36.33 12.65 -7.09
N GLY A 290 36.93 13.38 -8.03
CA GLY A 290 38.38 13.43 -8.22
C GLY A 290 39.16 13.92 -7.00
N LEU A 291 40.19 13.16 -6.66
CA LEU A 291 41.39 13.64 -6.00
C LEU A 291 42.56 13.43 -6.97
N LEU A 292 43.31 14.51 -7.20
CA LEU A 292 44.40 14.64 -8.16
C LEU A 292 45.51 13.58 -8.00
N PRO A 293 46.18 13.14 -9.08
CA PRO A 293 47.22 12.13 -9.00
C PRO A 293 48.59 12.73 -8.64
N VAL A 294 49.26 12.13 -7.65
CA VAL A 294 50.72 12.28 -7.43
C VAL A 294 51.41 11.09 -8.10
N PRO A 295 52.39 11.27 -9.01
CA PRO A 295 53.01 10.17 -9.74
C PRO A 295 54.35 9.77 -9.14
N VAL A 296 54.56 8.47 -8.84
CA VAL A 296 55.90 7.87 -8.63
C VAL A 296 55.87 6.40 -9.12
N PRO A 297 56.93 5.87 -9.76
CA PRO A 297 56.80 4.96 -10.90
C PRO A 297 57.00 3.46 -10.63
N VAL A 298 56.69 2.72 -11.68
CA VAL A 298 56.83 1.29 -12.03
C VAL A 298 58.20 0.68 -11.69
N SER A 299 58.24 -0.57 -11.20
CA SER A 299 58.90 -1.77 -11.83
C SER A 299 59.06 -2.97 -10.85
N PRO A 300 59.42 -4.21 -11.30
CA PRO A 300 58.62 -5.42 -11.07
C PRO A 300 59.38 -6.50 -10.25
N VAL A 301 58.82 -7.73 -10.14
CA VAL A 301 59.53 -9.04 -10.27
C VAL A 301 59.02 -10.16 -9.31
N CYS A 302 58.67 -11.29 -9.94
CA CYS A 302 58.70 -12.72 -9.55
C CYS A 302 57.78 -13.35 -8.47
N GLY A 303 57.24 -14.52 -8.84
CA GLY A 303 57.40 -15.74 -8.04
C GLY A 303 56.18 -16.67 -7.92
N VAL A 304 56.32 -17.92 -8.35
CA VAL A 304 55.28 -18.94 -8.53
C VAL A 304 55.30 -20.03 -7.42
N SER A 305 54.14 -20.29 -6.77
CA SER A 305 53.55 -21.58 -6.25
C SER A 305 54.37 -22.56 -5.34
N PRO A 306 53.83 -23.71 -4.81
CA PRO A 306 52.60 -23.95 -4.03
C PRO A 306 52.80 -24.91 -2.78
N ARG A 307 51.70 -25.13 -2.02
CA ARG A 307 51.35 -26.29 -1.15
C ARG A 307 51.70 -26.33 0.37
N ARG A 308 50.60 -26.52 1.12
CA ARG A 308 50.32 -27.37 2.32
C ARG A 308 50.46 -26.80 3.75
N ALA A 309 49.27 -26.64 4.35
CA ALA A 309 48.77 -27.30 5.57
C ALA A 309 48.78 -26.57 6.94
N ARG A 310 47.53 -26.45 7.47
CA ARG A 310 47.04 -26.50 8.87
C ARG A 310 47.16 -25.26 9.79
N LEU A 311 45.96 -24.70 10.06
CA LEU A 311 45.33 -24.40 11.37
C LEU A 311 46.16 -23.65 12.45
N ILE A 312 45.80 -22.39 12.73
CA ILE A 312 45.21 -21.88 14.01
C ILE A 312 45.19 -20.33 14.00
N ALA A 313 44.01 -19.79 14.31
CA ALA A 313 43.64 -18.47 14.88
C ALA A 313 44.50 -17.20 14.60
N ALA A 314 43.87 -16.20 13.95
CA ALA A 314 43.54 -14.90 14.57
C ALA A 314 43.02 -13.89 13.51
N LEU A 315 41.92 -13.21 13.88
CA LEU A 315 41.51 -11.87 13.43
C LEU A 315 41.20 -11.65 11.95
N ARG A 316 39.92 -11.80 11.58
CA ARG A 316 39.25 -10.82 10.69
C ARG A 316 37.86 -10.49 11.20
N SER A 317 37.74 -9.25 11.64
CA SER A 317 36.49 -8.50 11.71
C SER A 317 35.79 -8.48 10.34
N ARG A 318 34.47 -8.61 10.37
CA ARG A 318 33.49 -7.89 9.53
C ARG A 318 32.08 -8.28 9.96
N SER A 319 31.58 -7.49 10.91
CA SER A 319 30.21 -6.95 10.96
C SER A 319 29.15 -7.74 10.18
N ILE A 320 28.48 -8.63 10.90
CA ILE A 320 27.12 -9.09 10.58
C ILE A 320 26.19 -7.91 10.85
N CYS A 321 25.57 -7.36 9.81
CA CYS A 321 24.40 -6.49 9.96
C CYS A 321 23.28 -7.35 10.57
N ARG A 322 22.98 -7.14 11.85
CA ARG A 322 21.67 -7.48 12.41
C ARG A 322 20.72 -6.31 12.13
N PRO A 323 19.46 -6.55 11.75
CA PRO A 323 18.46 -5.50 11.76
C PRO A 323 18.13 -5.18 13.22
N GLN A 324 18.53 -4.00 13.70
CA GLN A 324 18.05 -3.47 14.97
C GLN A 324 16.67 -2.85 14.76
N CYS A 325 15.65 -3.71 14.79
CA CYS A 325 14.29 -3.33 15.15
C CYS A 325 13.98 -4.09 16.45
N SER A 326 14.42 -3.54 17.58
CA SER A 326 14.02 -4.01 18.90
C SER A 326 13.56 -2.81 19.71
N HIS A 327 12.35 -2.94 20.23
CA HIS A 327 11.60 -2.08 21.14
C HIS A 327 12.42 -1.07 21.95
N THR A 328 12.07 0.21 21.77
CA THR A 328 11.77 1.20 22.81
C THR A 328 11.00 2.35 22.18
#